data_AF-A0A4Q8LNU2-F1
#
_entry.id   AF-A0A4Q8LNU2-F1
#
_cell.length_a   1.000
_cell.length_b   1.000
_cell.length_c   1.000
_cell.angle_alpha   90.00
_cell.angle_beta   90.00
_cell.angle_gamma   90.00
#
_symmetry.space_group_name_H-M   'P 1'
#
loop_
_entity.id
_entity.type
_entity.pdbx_description
1 polymer ?
#
loop_
_entity_poly.entity_id
_entity_poly.type
_entity_poly.pdbx_seq_one_letter_code
_entity_poly.pdbx_strand_id
1 'polypeptide(L)'
;MFEIGFPELIVIAVVALVVLGPERLPKAARFAGLWVRRARNQWDSVKQELERELAAEELKRNLHEAQEALRRTEEQARRGGAQAQQQFDELRTAVKDTGTEHDAAANADTAADVAAASAPHAPVESTAAESTAAEPAASEPGHERPRA
;
A
#
# COMPACT_ATOMS: atom_id res chain seq x y z
N MET A 1 -11.86 -11.65 -6.72
CA MET A 1 -11.45 -13.05 -6.95
C MET A 1 -10.79 -13.11 -8.31
N PHE A 2 -9.48 -13.31 -8.35
CA PHE A 2 -8.74 -13.42 -9.60
C PHE A 2 -8.72 -14.89 -9.99
N GLU A 3 -9.67 -15.27 -10.84
CA GLU A 3 -9.66 -16.58 -11.48
C GLU A 3 -8.56 -16.57 -12.54
N ILE A 4 -7.33 -16.96 -12.16
CA ILE A 4 -6.25 -17.23 -13.12
C ILE A 4 -6.65 -18.45 -13.94
N GLY A 5 -7.34 -18.17 -15.05
CA GLY A 5 -7.74 -19.12 -16.05
C GLY A 5 -6.84 -19.05 -17.28
N PHE A 6 -7.04 -20.01 -18.20
CA PHE A 6 -6.43 -19.99 -19.51
C PHE A 6 -6.59 -18.67 -20.30
N PRO A 7 -7.77 -17.99 -20.33
CA PRO A 7 -7.91 -16.73 -21.05
C PRO A 7 -7.05 -15.61 -20.49
N GLU A 8 -6.92 -15.51 -19.17
CA GLU A 8 -6.10 -14.48 -18.51
C GLU A 8 -4.62 -14.66 -18.85
N LEU A 9 -4.16 -15.91 -18.93
CA LEU A 9 -2.79 -16.25 -19.36
C LEU A 9 -2.49 -15.78 -20.78
N ILE A 10 -3.46 -15.88 -21.70
CA ILE A 10 -3.31 -15.38 -23.07
C ILE A 10 -3.19 -13.86 -23.08
N VAL A 11 -4.03 -13.15 -22.32
CA VAL A 11 -3.96 -11.68 -22.23
C VAL A 11 -2.59 -11.24 -21.71
N ILE A 12 -2.10 -11.87 -20.64
CA ILE A 12 -0.77 -11.59 -20.08
C ILE A 12 0.33 -11.90 -21.11
N ALA A 13 0.23 -13.02 -21.85
CA ALA A 13 1.19 -13.37 -22.89
C ALA A 13 1.23 -12.33 -24.02
N VAL A 14 0.06 -11.84 -24.47
CA VAL A 14 -0.02 -10.77 -25.49
C VAL A 14 0.61 -9.48 -24.97
N VAL A 15 0.27 -9.05 -23.76
CA VAL A 15 0.87 -7.84 -23.14
C VAL A 15 2.38 -7.99 -23.01
N ALA A 16 2.86 -9.15 -22.55
CA ALA A 16 4.28 -9.43 -22.45
C ALA A 16 4.98 -9.41 -23.82
N LEU A 17 4.34 -9.90 -24.88
CA LEU A 17 4.87 -9.83 -26.25
C LEU A 17 4.97 -8.38 -26.75
N VAL A 18 4.01 -7.53 -26.43
CA VAL A 18 4.03 -6.11 -26.85
C VAL A 18 5.09 -5.33 -26.08
N VAL A 19 5.15 -5.48 -24.75
CA VAL A 19 6.04 -4.70 -23.89
C VAL A 19 7.49 -5.13 -24.03
N LEU A 20 7.74 -6.45 -23.99
CA LEU A 20 9.09 -6.99 -24.01
C LEU A 20 9.57 -7.26 -25.45
N GLY A 21 8.64 -7.53 -26.36
CA GLY A 21 8.90 -7.94 -27.74
C GLY A 21 8.90 -9.47 -27.90
N PRO A 22 8.41 -9.98 -29.06
CA PRO A 22 8.33 -11.42 -29.34
C PRO A 22 9.68 -12.14 -29.35
N GLU A 23 10.76 -11.43 -29.64
CA GLU A 23 12.12 -12.01 -29.66
C GLU A 23 12.74 -12.13 -28.26
N ARG A 24 12.29 -11.31 -27.30
CA ARG A 24 12.89 -11.19 -25.97
C ARG A 24 12.15 -12.01 -24.91
N LEU A 25 10.84 -12.19 -25.04
CA LEU A 25 10.04 -13.07 -24.17
C LEU A 25 10.58 -14.52 -24.09
N PRO A 26 10.89 -15.22 -25.20
CA PRO A 26 11.45 -16.57 -25.12
C PRO A 26 12.82 -16.60 -24.44
N LYS A 27 13.60 -15.51 -24.58
CA LYS A 27 14.88 -15.37 -23.89
C LYS A 27 14.68 -15.20 -22.38
N ALA A 28 13.75 -14.35 -21.94
CA ALA A 28 13.40 -14.16 -20.53
C ALA A 28 12.81 -15.43 -19.89
N ALA A 29 11.91 -16.13 -20.58
CA ALA A 29 11.35 -17.39 -20.11
C ALA A 29 12.43 -18.47 -19.93
N ARG A 30 13.42 -18.53 -20.84
CA ARG A 30 14.58 -19.41 -20.70
C ARG A 30 15.42 -19.06 -19.46
N PHE A 31 15.68 -17.77 -19.22
CA PHE A 31 16.39 -17.35 -18.01
C PHE A 31 15.60 -17.68 -16.74
N ALA A 32 14.34 -17.26 -16.65
CA ALA A 32 13.48 -17.57 -15.51
C ALA A 32 13.38 -19.08 -15.27
N GLY A 33 13.21 -19.88 -16.34
CA GLY A 33 13.15 -21.34 -16.25
C GLY A 33 14.44 -21.96 -15.71
N LEU A 34 15.62 -21.47 -16.13
CA LEU A 34 16.91 -21.93 -15.60
C LEU A 34 17.07 -21.60 -14.12
N TRP A 35 16.65 -20.41 -13.70
CA TRP A 35 16.69 -19.96 -12.30
C TRP A 35 15.71 -20.74 -11.43
N VAL A 36 14.47 -20.93 -11.90
CA VAL A 36 13.47 -21.76 -11.22
C VAL A 36 13.93 -23.21 -11.13
N ARG A 37 14.53 -23.77 -12.19
CA ARG A 37 15.08 -25.13 -12.16
C ARG A 37 16.21 -25.24 -11.14
N ARG A 38 17.10 -24.25 -11.05
CA ARG A 38 18.17 -24.21 -10.04
C ARG A 38 17.57 -24.17 -8.64
N ALA A 39 16.62 -23.27 -8.37
CA ALA A 39 15.96 -23.15 -7.07
C ALA A 39 15.23 -24.45 -6.68
N ARG A 40 14.50 -25.04 -7.63
CA ARG A 40 13.80 -26.32 -7.43
C ARG A 40 14.75 -27.44 -7.06
N ASN A 41 15.88 -27.57 -7.76
CA ASN A 41 16.90 -28.56 -7.41
C ASN A 41 17.52 -28.32 -6.03
N GLN A 42 17.70 -27.06 -5.60
CA GLN A 42 18.16 -26.76 -4.24
C GLN A 42 17.12 -27.18 -3.18
N TRP A 43 15.82 -26.95 -3.45
CA TRP A 43 14.75 -27.40 -2.56
C TRP A 43 14.60 -28.91 -2.53
N ASP A 44 14.80 -29.60 -3.65
CA ASP A 44 14.75 -31.06 -3.72
C ASP A 44 15.92 -31.69 -2.94
N SER A 45 17.13 -31.12 -3.01
CA SER A 45 18.28 -31.56 -2.20
C SER A 45 18.06 -31.31 -0.70
N VAL A 46 17.56 -30.12 -0.33
CA VAL A 46 17.17 -29.81 1.04
C VAL A 46 16.09 -30.79 1.51
N LYS A 47 15.09 -31.09 0.69
CA LYS A 47 14.04 -32.07 1.02
C LYS A 47 14.60 -33.48 1.21
N GLN A 48 15.54 -33.90 0.38
CA GLN A 48 16.20 -35.21 0.47
C GLN A 48 17.12 -35.32 1.68
N GLU A 49 17.81 -34.25 2.07
CA GLU A 49 18.60 -34.17 3.32
C GLU A 49 17.67 -34.10 4.56
N LEU A 50 16.54 -33.38 4.46
CA LEU A 50 15.47 -33.36 5.46
C LEU A 50 14.83 -34.74 5.66
N GLU A 51 14.61 -35.49 4.58
CA GLU A 51 13.99 -36.82 4.64
C GLU A 51 14.98 -37.93 5.07
N ARG A 52 16.29 -37.72 4.92
CA ARG A 52 17.30 -38.76 5.21
C ARG A 52 17.99 -38.63 6.56
N GLU A 53 18.10 -37.44 7.17
CA GLU A 53 18.84 -37.28 8.43
C GLU A 53 18.25 -36.29 9.47
N LEU A 54 17.31 -35.39 9.13
CA LEU A 54 16.85 -34.32 10.04
C LEU A 54 15.33 -34.30 10.30
N ALA A 55 14.95 -34.93 11.40
CA ALA A 55 13.81 -34.65 12.28
C ALA A 55 12.61 -33.84 11.70
N ALA A 56 11.59 -34.55 11.22
CA ALA A 56 10.22 -34.03 11.20
C ALA A 56 9.76 -33.49 12.58
N GLU A 57 10.43 -33.88 13.67
CA GLU A 57 10.21 -33.36 15.03
C GLU A 57 10.77 -31.96 15.28
N GLU A 58 11.90 -31.55 14.70
CA GLU A 58 12.46 -30.20 14.92
C GLU A 58 11.71 -29.13 14.14
N LEU A 59 11.35 -29.41 12.88
CA LEU A 59 10.50 -28.49 12.11
C LEU A 59 9.10 -28.40 12.73
N LYS A 60 8.55 -29.52 13.22
CA LYS A 60 7.27 -29.53 13.95
C LYS A 60 7.38 -28.77 15.25
N ARG A 61 8.50 -28.86 15.98
CA ARG A 61 8.75 -28.13 17.23
C ARG A 61 8.91 -26.62 16.96
N ASN A 62 9.67 -26.22 15.95
CA ASN A 62 9.82 -24.82 15.56
C ASN A 62 8.49 -24.22 15.08
N LEU A 63 7.68 -24.98 14.31
CA LEU A 63 6.33 -24.54 13.94
C LEU A 63 5.41 -24.45 15.17
N HIS A 64 5.49 -25.40 16.11
CA HIS A 64 4.70 -25.35 17.35
C HIS A 64 5.10 -24.16 18.22
N GLU A 65 6.39 -23.92 18.41
CA GLU A 65 6.92 -22.78 19.17
C GLU A 65 6.54 -21.45 18.51
N ALA A 66 6.63 -21.34 17.18
CA ALA A 66 6.16 -20.18 16.47
C ALA A 66 4.65 -19.98 16.66
N GLN A 67 3.85 -21.04 16.53
CA GLN A 67 2.40 -20.97 16.72
C GLN A 67 2.02 -20.59 18.16
N GLU A 68 2.74 -21.11 19.16
CA GLU A 68 2.58 -20.73 20.56
C GLU A 68 2.98 -19.27 20.81
N ALA A 69 4.11 -18.81 20.24
CA ALA A 69 4.54 -17.42 20.35
C ALA A 69 3.51 -16.46 19.74
N LEU A 70 2.93 -16.81 18.58
CA LEU A 70 1.85 -16.04 17.99
C LEU A 70 0.61 -16.01 18.88
N ARG A 71 0.18 -17.16 19.44
CA ARG A 71 -0.98 -17.21 20.35
C ARG A 71 -0.77 -16.36 21.61
N ARG A 72 0.42 -16.42 22.22
CA ARG A 72 0.75 -15.59 23.39
C ARG A 72 0.73 -14.11 23.05
N THR A 73 1.24 -13.74 21.88
CA THR A 73 1.20 -12.35 21.39
C THR A 73 -0.23 -11.89 21.13
N GLU A 74 -1.08 -12.73 20.56
CA GLU A 74 -2.50 -12.43 20.35
C GLU A 74 -3.24 -12.25 21.68
N GLU A 75 -3.00 -13.12 22.67
CA GLU A 75 -3.57 -12.97 24.00
C GLU A 75 -3.11 -11.69 24.71
N GLN A 76 -1.83 -11.34 24.60
CA GLN A 76 -1.29 -10.09 25.13
C GLN A 76 -1.90 -8.88 24.43
N ALA A 77 -2.04 -8.91 23.12
CA ALA A 77 -2.68 -7.85 22.34
C ALA A 77 -4.16 -7.70 22.72
N ARG A 78 -4.91 -8.81 22.91
CA ARG A 78 -6.30 -8.79 23.36
C ARG A 78 -6.44 -8.23 24.78
N ARG A 79 -5.59 -8.65 25.73
CA ARG A 79 -5.60 -8.14 27.11
C ARG A 79 -5.22 -6.66 27.16
N GLY A 80 -4.18 -6.26 26.43
CA GLY A 80 -3.77 -4.86 26.32
C GLY A 80 -4.84 -3.98 25.67
N GLY A 81 -5.50 -4.48 24.63
CA GLY A 81 -6.62 -3.79 23.98
C GLY A 81 -7.83 -3.59 24.90
N ALA A 82 -8.19 -4.61 25.68
CA ALA A 82 -9.29 -4.51 26.65
C ALA A 82 -8.99 -3.51 27.78
N GLN A 83 -7.76 -3.50 28.31
CA GLN A 83 -7.33 -2.55 29.34
C GLN A 83 -7.29 -1.11 28.80
N ALA A 84 -6.78 -0.93 27.59
CA ALA A 84 -6.78 0.37 26.93
C ALA A 84 -8.21 0.89 26.78
N GLN A 85 -9.15 0.07 26.30
CA GLN A 85 -10.56 0.46 26.18
C GLN A 85 -11.18 0.90 27.50
N GLN A 86 -10.92 0.17 28.60
CA GLN A 86 -11.43 0.52 29.93
C GLN A 86 -10.90 1.88 30.40
N GLN A 87 -9.60 2.12 30.25
CA GLN A 87 -8.98 3.40 30.62
C GLN A 87 -9.53 4.56 29.75
N PHE A 88 -9.75 4.31 28.46
CA PHE A 88 -10.36 5.29 27.55
C PHE A 88 -11.81 5.60 27.92
N ASP A 89 -12.62 4.61 28.30
CA ASP A 89 -14.01 4.82 28.73
C ASP A 89 -14.09 5.56 30.07
N GLU A 90 -13.19 5.29 31.02
CA GLU A 90 -13.09 6.05 32.29
C GLU A 90 -12.70 7.51 32.04
N LEU A 91 -11.68 7.76 31.21
CA LEU A 91 -11.28 9.11 30.80
C LEU A 91 -12.44 9.84 30.12
N ARG A 92 -13.15 9.18 29.21
CA ARG A 92 -14.30 9.75 28.52
C ARG A 92 -15.44 10.09 29.48
N THR A 93 -15.68 9.25 30.48
CA THR A 93 -16.73 9.48 31.48
C THR A 93 -16.35 10.62 32.40
N ALA A 94 -15.11 10.70 32.88
CA ALA A 94 -14.61 11.80 33.71
C ALA A 94 -14.65 13.15 32.97
N VAL A 95 -14.29 13.16 31.67
CA VAL A 95 -14.38 14.36 30.83
C VAL A 95 -15.84 14.74 30.57
N LYS A 96 -16.74 13.78 30.37
CA LYS A 96 -18.18 14.06 30.25
C LYS A 96 -18.76 14.65 31.53
N ASP A 97 -18.45 14.11 32.71
CA ASP A 97 -18.95 14.66 33.97
C ASP A 97 -18.49 16.10 34.18
N THR A 98 -17.22 16.38 33.90
CA THR A 98 -16.66 17.73 34.00
C THR A 98 -17.22 18.68 32.93
N GLY A 99 -17.56 18.17 31.75
CA GLY A 99 -18.22 18.92 30.68
C GLY A 99 -19.70 19.20 30.95
N THR A 100 -20.40 18.29 31.64
CA THR A 100 -21.84 18.45 31.94
C THR A 100 -22.08 19.54 32.99
N GLU A 101 -21.10 19.82 33.86
CA GLU A 101 -21.12 20.99 34.75
C GLU A 101 -20.94 22.33 33.98
N HIS A 102 -20.33 22.31 32.79
CA HIS A 102 -20.13 23.50 31.94
C HIS A 102 -21.26 23.72 30.92
N ASP A 103 -21.93 22.66 30.45
CA ASP A 103 -23.07 22.76 29.52
C ASP A 103 -24.39 23.23 30.19
N ALA A 104 -24.55 23.05 31.51
CA ALA A 104 -25.67 23.62 32.26
C ALA A 104 -25.57 25.16 32.38
N ALA A 105 -24.37 25.72 32.31
CA ALA A 105 -24.13 27.17 32.31
C ALA A 105 -24.12 27.77 30.88
N ALA A 106 -23.73 27.01 29.85
CA ALA A 106 -23.66 27.51 28.48
C ALA A 106 -25.03 27.69 27.78
N ASN A 107 -26.07 26.98 28.23
CA ASN A 107 -27.45 27.14 27.73
C ASN A 107 -28.18 28.39 28.27
N ALA A 108 -27.58 29.16 29.18
CA ALA A 108 -28.13 30.44 29.62
C ALA A 108 -27.60 31.64 28.79
N ASP A 109 -26.48 31.49 28.07
CA ASP A 109 -25.80 32.63 27.44
C ASP A 109 -25.73 32.58 25.89
N THR A 110 -26.03 31.44 25.26
CA THR A 110 -25.99 31.30 23.78
C THR A 110 -27.38 31.30 23.13
N ALA A 111 -28.39 31.92 23.78
CA ALA A 111 -29.63 32.31 23.10
C ALA A 111 -29.52 33.71 22.45
N ALA A 112 -28.41 34.42 22.65
CA ALA A 112 -28.21 35.78 22.18
C ALA A 112 -27.33 35.91 20.91
N ASP A 113 -26.62 34.86 20.47
CA ASP A 113 -25.65 34.94 19.36
C ASP A 113 -25.79 33.79 18.34
N VAL A 114 -27.03 33.42 17.98
CA VAL A 114 -27.32 32.42 16.91
C VAL A 114 -27.74 33.06 15.58
N ALA A 115 -27.52 34.36 15.39
CA ALA A 115 -28.09 35.09 14.25
C ALA A 115 -27.08 35.54 13.17
N ALA A 116 -25.84 35.04 13.12
CA ALA A 116 -24.93 35.41 12.04
C ALA A 116 -23.99 34.28 11.59
N ALA A 117 -24.28 33.80 10.38
CA ALA A 117 -23.35 33.17 9.44
C ALA A 117 -23.02 31.69 9.65
N SER A 118 -24.01 30.87 9.33
CA SER A 118 -23.84 29.55 8.72
C SER A 118 -22.78 29.57 7.59
N ALA A 119 -22.02 28.48 7.50
CA ALA A 119 -21.09 28.09 6.44
C ALA A 119 -21.74 28.05 5.03
N PRO A 120 -21.16 27.44 3.96
CA PRO A 120 -19.77 27.16 3.55
C PRO A 120 -19.56 27.39 2.02
N HIS A 121 -18.44 27.95 1.52
CA HIS A 121 -18.14 27.83 0.07
C HIS A 121 -16.65 27.66 -0.26
N ALA A 122 -16.27 26.42 -0.58
CA ALA A 122 -15.41 26.09 -1.71
C ALA A 122 -16.23 25.11 -2.58
N PRO A 123 -15.96 24.88 -3.88
CA PRO A 123 -14.82 25.31 -4.69
C PRO A 123 -15.23 25.92 -6.06
N VAL A 124 -14.34 26.68 -6.73
CA VAL A 124 -14.43 26.86 -8.19
C VAL A 124 -13.07 26.75 -8.83
N GLU A 125 -12.83 25.59 -9.43
CA GLU A 125 -11.96 25.43 -10.59
C GLU A 125 -12.71 26.06 -11.78
N SER A 126 -12.13 27.08 -12.42
CA SER A 126 -12.58 27.55 -13.73
C SER A 126 -11.45 28.24 -14.49
N THR A 127 -11.02 27.56 -15.55
CA THR A 127 -10.78 28.10 -16.89
C THR A 127 -9.79 29.25 -17.06
N ALA A 128 -8.64 28.88 -17.63
CA ALA A 128 -7.93 29.51 -18.74
C ALA A 128 -8.16 31.01 -19.02
N ALA A 129 -7.07 31.77 -18.95
CA ALA A 129 -6.87 32.93 -19.83
C ALA A 129 -5.40 33.09 -20.18
N GLU A 130 -5.17 32.97 -21.48
CA GLU A 130 -3.98 33.22 -22.27
C GLU A 130 -3.67 34.73 -22.35
N SER A 131 -2.40 35.11 -22.17
CA SER A 131 -1.77 36.36 -22.64
C SER A 131 -0.39 36.49 -21.98
N THR A 132 0.70 36.88 -22.62
CA THR A 132 0.86 37.66 -23.83
C THR A 132 2.33 37.53 -24.28
N ALA A 133 2.50 37.43 -25.60
CA ALA A 133 3.56 37.97 -26.48
C ALA A 133 5.00 38.12 -25.96
N ALA A 134 5.94 37.64 -26.79
CA ALA A 134 6.97 38.48 -27.41
C ALA A 134 7.80 37.70 -28.46
N GLU A 135 7.35 37.76 -29.71
CA GLU A 135 8.21 37.79 -30.90
C GLU A 135 8.71 39.25 -31.05
N PRO A 136 9.96 39.57 -31.45
CA PRO A 136 10.56 39.30 -32.77
C PRO A 136 12.07 38.95 -32.68
N ALA A 137 12.88 38.68 -33.70
CA ALA A 137 12.84 39.01 -35.11
C ALA A 137 13.70 38.00 -35.90
N ALA A 138 13.41 37.93 -37.18
CA ALA A 138 14.07 37.19 -38.24
C ALA A 138 15.60 37.36 -38.30
N SER A 139 16.28 36.29 -38.75
CA SER A 139 17.19 36.29 -39.89
C SER A 139 17.72 34.88 -40.17
N GLU A 140 17.19 34.23 -41.21
CA GLU A 140 17.79 33.08 -41.91
C GLU A 140 19.08 33.50 -42.70
N PRO A 141 19.72 32.64 -43.51
CA PRO A 141 20.37 31.35 -43.22
C PRO A 141 21.82 31.32 -43.79
N GLY A 142 22.63 30.31 -43.46
CA GLY A 142 23.93 30.06 -44.10
C GLY A 142 24.75 29.04 -43.32
N HIS A 143 24.69 27.76 -43.65
CA HIS A 143 25.61 27.10 -44.58
C HIS A 143 27.09 27.25 -44.20
N GLU A 144 27.62 26.30 -43.42
CA GLU A 144 28.88 25.62 -43.76
C GLU A 144 29.10 24.37 -42.89
N ARG A 145 29.68 23.35 -43.49
CA ARG A 145 30.04 22.05 -42.90
C ARG A 145 31.49 22.13 -42.33
N PRO A 146 32.26 21.03 -42.18
CA PRO A 146 32.56 20.41 -40.89
C PRO A 146 34.07 20.36 -40.53
N ARG A 147 34.38 19.82 -39.35
CA ARG A 147 35.65 19.18 -38.90
C ARG A 147 36.94 20.02 -38.84
N ALA A 148 37.53 20.05 -37.64
CA ALA A 148 38.82 19.41 -37.31
C ALA A 148 38.94 19.25 -35.79
#